data_AF-A0A7W0YB56-F1
#
_entry.id   AF-A0A7W0YB56-F1
#
_cell.length_a   1.000
_cell.length_b   1.000
_cell.length_c   1.000
_cell.angle_alpha   90.00
_cell.angle_beta   90.00
_cell.angle_gamma   90.00
#
_symmetry.space_group_name_H-M   'P 1'
#
loop_
_entity.id
_entity.type
_entity.pdbx_description
1 polymer ?
#
loop_
_entity_poly.entity_id
_entity_poly.type
_entity_poly.pdbx_seq_one_letter_code
_entity_poly.pdbx_strand_id
1 'polypeptide(L)'
;MFRIGEKAWFVAGCCGALFFAPLARAERPTISEDRELKEFDLSAWDCLDRLEGTGKTPDAIQRNRLKNRPAANLAGAQIESLDTAVFLGRLAEFDAQTKGKRRKDLSPAQKADLEKREQQLVSLTGYLVLAYAGPPESTNCASTDFHDWHLELFAQPVDHPPQVGDSTPLICEITPRTQSALCASGIRLQSLAAFIRAPDLSYEPTGHPARKIRVTGNLLWDDDHNGAADVGATIRSNAPNKYHNPWRATAWEIHPIAKIEVLDPALPTAPAA
;
A
#
# COMPACT_ATOMS: atom_id res chain seq x y z
N MET A 1 65.52 67.94 7.47
CA MET A 1 64.81 67.07 6.49
C MET A 1 63.75 66.31 7.27
N PHE A 2 62.50 66.78 7.19
CA PHE A 2 61.41 66.38 8.09
C PHE A 2 60.49 65.33 7.45
N ARG A 3 60.00 64.43 8.31
CA ARG A 3 59.01 63.37 8.06
C ARG A 3 57.70 63.91 7.48
N ILE A 4 57.13 63.19 6.51
CA ILE A 4 55.68 63.11 6.29
C ILE A 4 55.36 61.65 5.95
N GLY A 5 54.45 61.05 6.73
CA GLY A 5 53.99 59.67 6.57
C GLY A 5 52.77 59.56 5.66
N GLU A 6 52.65 58.43 4.98
CA GLU A 6 51.47 58.05 4.22
C GLU A 6 50.96 56.66 4.63
N LYS A 7 49.66 56.52 4.49
CA LYS A 7 48.75 55.64 5.22
C LYS A 7 48.64 54.27 4.55
N ALA A 8 48.85 53.20 5.31
CA ALA A 8 48.45 51.85 4.91
C ALA A 8 46.99 51.61 5.32
N TRP A 9 46.13 51.27 4.36
CA TRP A 9 44.74 50.90 4.56
C TRP A 9 44.63 49.46 5.07
N PHE A 10 43.96 49.29 6.20
CA PHE A 10 43.47 48.00 6.70
C PHE A 10 42.32 47.52 5.80
N VAL A 11 42.47 46.35 5.16
CA VAL A 11 41.33 45.58 4.64
C VAL A 11 41.08 44.45 5.62
N ALA A 12 40.03 44.59 6.42
CA ALA A 12 39.56 43.55 7.34
C ALA A 12 38.93 42.40 6.53
N GLY A 13 39.54 41.22 6.59
CA GLY A 13 38.96 39.98 6.09
C GLY A 13 37.80 39.55 6.99
N CYS A 14 36.57 39.62 6.46
CA CYS A 14 35.42 38.99 7.09
C CYS A 14 35.51 37.47 6.90
N CYS A 15 35.92 36.75 7.95
CA CYS A 15 35.73 35.32 8.07
C CYS A 15 34.22 35.03 8.12
N GLY A 16 33.63 34.67 6.98
CA GLY A 16 32.28 34.14 6.92
C GLY A 16 32.23 32.77 7.60
N ALA A 17 31.68 32.71 8.81
CA ALA A 17 31.36 31.45 9.47
C ALA A 17 30.24 30.76 8.68
N LEU A 18 30.58 29.69 7.96
CA LEU A 18 29.62 28.76 7.36
C LEU A 18 28.92 28.03 8.51
N PHE A 19 27.74 28.51 8.89
CA PHE A 19 26.82 27.78 9.74
C PHE A 19 26.31 26.56 8.98
N PHE A 20 26.89 25.39 9.25
CA PHE A 20 26.27 24.11 8.91
C PHE A 20 25.03 23.94 9.79
N ALA A 21 23.88 24.37 9.29
CA ALA A 21 22.61 24.00 9.90
C ALA A 21 22.44 22.48 9.77
N PRO A 22 22.19 21.75 10.86
CA PRO A 22 21.89 20.33 10.75
C PRO A 22 20.61 20.18 9.93
N LEU A 23 20.69 19.44 8.82
CA LEU A 23 19.52 18.98 8.09
C LEU A 23 18.64 18.22 9.07
N ALA A 24 17.50 18.81 9.44
CA ALA A 24 16.50 18.16 10.27
C ALA A 24 16.12 16.84 9.58
N ARG A 25 16.53 15.73 10.19
CA ARG A 25 16.17 14.40 9.72
C ARG A 25 14.67 14.28 9.95
N ALA A 26 13.88 14.29 8.87
CA ALA A 26 12.45 14.08 8.96
C ALA A 26 12.20 12.79 9.77
N GLU A 27 11.49 12.91 10.89
CA GLU A 27 11.10 11.74 11.68
C GLU A 27 10.29 10.81 10.79
N ARG A 28 10.59 9.51 10.86
CA ARG A 28 9.82 8.51 10.11
C ARG A 28 8.38 8.53 10.62
N PRO A 29 7.38 8.45 9.73
CA PRO A 29 6.00 8.33 10.18
C PRO A 29 5.87 7.09 11.06
N THR A 30 5.24 7.26 12.22
CA THR A 30 4.91 6.16 13.12
C THR A 30 3.89 5.27 12.42
N ILE A 31 4.22 4.01 12.18
CA ILE A 31 3.31 2.98 11.66
C ILE A 31 2.66 2.27 12.85
N SER A 32 1.42 1.80 12.70
CA SER A 32 0.73 1.02 13.74
C SER A 32 1.51 -0.22 14.16
N GLU A 33 1.55 -0.51 15.47
CA GLU A 33 2.11 -1.76 16.00
C GLU A 33 1.16 -2.96 15.85
N ASP A 34 -0.01 -2.79 15.25
CA ASP A 34 -0.96 -3.87 15.07
C ASP A 34 -0.35 -5.02 14.23
N ARG A 35 -0.54 -6.25 14.70
CA ARG A 35 -0.14 -7.48 14.00
C ARG A 35 -1.34 -8.33 13.58
N GLU A 36 -2.56 -7.89 13.84
CA GLU A 36 -3.78 -8.61 13.52
C GLU A 36 -4.96 -7.64 13.32
N LEU A 37 -5.97 -8.07 12.57
CA LEU A 37 -7.24 -7.37 12.48
C LEU A 37 -7.88 -7.29 13.88
N LYS A 38 -8.40 -6.11 14.20
CA LYS A 38 -9.18 -5.87 15.40
C LYS A 38 -10.55 -5.33 15.02
N GLU A 39 -11.56 -5.69 15.79
CA GLU A 39 -12.80 -4.94 15.77
C GLU A 39 -12.53 -3.60 16.45
N PHE A 40 -12.88 -2.50 15.79
CA PHE A 40 -12.85 -1.18 16.40
C PHE A 40 -14.16 -0.44 16.19
N ASP A 41 -14.44 0.45 17.14
CA ASP A 41 -15.49 1.44 17.02
C ASP A 41 -15.01 2.57 16.10
N LEU A 42 -15.64 2.67 14.94
CA LEU A 42 -15.37 3.73 13.97
C LEU A 42 -15.82 5.11 14.46
N SER A 43 -16.64 5.22 15.51
CA SER A 43 -17.18 6.49 16.00
C SER A 43 -16.08 7.46 16.47
N ALA A 44 -14.93 6.93 16.89
CA ALA A 44 -13.76 7.70 17.30
C ALA A 44 -12.88 8.16 16.11
N TRP A 45 -13.21 7.77 14.87
CA TRP A 45 -12.43 8.13 13.71
C TRP A 45 -12.90 9.45 13.09
N ASP A 46 -12.08 10.49 13.21
CA ASP A 46 -12.35 11.82 12.60
C ASP A 46 -12.57 11.78 11.08
N CYS A 47 -12.15 10.69 10.42
CA CYS A 47 -12.31 10.48 8.98
C CYS A 47 -13.58 9.69 8.62
N LEU A 48 -14.40 9.28 9.60
CA LEU A 48 -15.57 8.41 9.37
C LEU A 48 -16.54 8.99 8.34
N ASP A 49 -16.82 10.30 8.41
CA ASP A 49 -17.74 10.96 7.47
C ASP A 49 -17.02 11.68 6.32
N ARG A 50 -15.70 11.46 6.18
CA ARG A 50 -14.85 12.13 5.19
C ARG A 50 -14.24 11.14 4.21
N LEU A 51 -15.01 10.72 3.22
CA LEU A 51 -14.56 9.72 2.24
C LEU A 51 -13.30 10.16 1.47
N GLU A 52 -13.13 11.45 1.20
CA GLU A 52 -11.90 11.98 0.57
C GLU A 52 -10.68 12.08 1.52
N GLY A 53 -10.88 11.83 2.81
CA GLY A 53 -9.88 12.03 3.86
C GLY A 53 -9.28 13.44 3.87
N THR A 54 -7.94 13.51 3.84
CA THR A 54 -7.16 14.77 3.77
C THR A 54 -6.55 15.01 2.39
N GLY A 55 -7.07 14.36 1.34
CA GLY A 55 -6.64 14.54 -0.04
C GLY A 55 -6.68 16.00 -0.46
N LYS A 56 -5.58 16.49 -1.06
CA LYS A 56 -5.42 17.92 -1.42
C LYS A 56 -5.61 18.22 -2.91
N THR A 57 -5.47 17.21 -3.76
CA THR A 57 -5.63 17.34 -5.22
C THR A 57 -6.92 16.65 -5.66
N PRO A 58 -7.53 17.04 -6.79
CA PRO A 58 -8.71 16.35 -7.31
C PRO A 58 -8.49 14.84 -7.47
N ASP A 59 -7.32 14.43 -7.96
CA ASP A 59 -6.95 13.02 -8.13
C ASP A 59 -6.88 12.27 -6.79
N ALA A 60 -6.25 12.87 -5.77
CA ALA A 60 -6.16 12.28 -4.43
C ALA A 60 -7.54 12.21 -3.76
N ILE A 61 -8.36 13.25 -3.89
CA ILE A 61 -9.74 13.29 -3.38
C ILE A 61 -10.56 12.16 -4.02
N GLN A 62 -10.49 12.01 -5.34
CA GLN A 62 -11.19 10.96 -6.06
C GLN A 62 -10.72 9.58 -5.58
N ARG A 63 -9.41 9.32 -5.60
CA ARG A 63 -8.85 8.03 -5.19
C ARG A 63 -9.18 7.67 -3.75
N ASN A 64 -9.05 8.62 -2.82
CA ASN A 64 -9.40 8.41 -1.40
C ASN A 64 -10.88 8.03 -1.25
N ARG A 65 -11.79 8.65 -2.01
CA ARG A 65 -13.21 8.24 -2.02
C ARG A 65 -13.41 6.80 -2.48
N LEU A 66 -12.58 6.32 -3.41
CA LEU A 66 -12.64 4.94 -3.88
C LEU A 66 -12.08 3.97 -2.85
N LYS A 67 -10.95 4.32 -2.20
CA LYS A 67 -10.36 3.56 -1.09
C LYS A 67 -11.35 3.43 0.09
N ASN A 68 -11.99 4.54 0.47
CA ASN A 68 -12.96 4.63 1.55
C ASN A 68 -14.40 4.19 1.20
N ARG A 69 -14.64 3.48 0.10
CA ARG A 69 -16.01 3.00 -0.19
C ARG A 69 -16.53 2.12 0.96
N PRO A 70 -17.85 2.13 1.22
CA PRO A 70 -18.43 1.14 2.12
C PRO A 70 -18.23 -0.28 1.56
N ALA A 71 -18.33 -1.27 2.45
CA ALA A 71 -18.30 -2.67 2.04
C ALA A 71 -19.32 -2.94 0.92
N ALA A 72 -18.85 -3.56 -0.17
CA ALA A 72 -19.72 -3.91 -1.28
C ALA A 72 -20.77 -4.95 -0.85
N ASN A 73 -22.02 -4.79 -1.31
CA ASN A 73 -23.02 -5.82 -1.14
C ASN A 73 -22.74 -6.98 -2.12
N LEU A 74 -22.34 -8.13 -1.59
CA LEU A 74 -22.02 -9.31 -2.38
C LEU A 74 -23.24 -10.21 -2.65
N ALA A 75 -24.40 -9.93 -2.06
CA ALA A 75 -25.59 -10.77 -2.20
C ALA A 75 -26.10 -10.76 -3.65
N GLY A 76 -26.13 -11.94 -4.28
CA GLY A 76 -26.61 -12.12 -5.66
C GLY A 76 -25.66 -11.56 -6.73
N ALA A 77 -24.48 -11.04 -6.36
CA ALA A 77 -23.51 -10.55 -7.32
C ALA A 77 -22.85 -11.72 -8.06
N GLN A 78 -22.84 -11.66 -9.40
CA GLN A 78 -21.98 -12.51 -10.21
C GLN A 78 -20.60 -11.88 -10.25
N ILE A 79 -19.68 -12.42 -9.45
CA ILE A 79 -18.32 -11.90 -9.31
C ILE A 79 -17.36 -12.80 -10.08
N GLU A 80 -16.62 -12.22 -10.99
CA GLU A 80 -15.61 -12.92 -11.76
C GLU A 80 -14.44 -13.30 -10.86
N SER A 81 -14.08 -14.60 -10.85
CA SER A 81 -12.93 -15.11 -10.11
C SER A 81 -11.73 -15.27 -11.05
N LEU A 82 -10.63 -14.63 -10.67
CA LEU A 82 -9.39 -14.53 -11.42
C LEU A 82 -8.26 -15.15 -10.60
N ASP A 83 -7.33 -15.83 -11.25
CA ASP A 83 -5.99 -16.03 -10.68
C ASP A 83 -5.09 -14.82 -11.01
N THR A 84 -3.87 -14.81 -10.47
CA THR A 84 -2.93 -13.70 -10.67
C THR A 84 -2.58 -13.46 -12.14
N ALA A 85 -2.47 -14.52 -12.95
CA ALA A 85 -2.08 -14.41 -14.36
C ALA A 85 -3.23 -13.84 -15.21
N VAL A 86 -4.46 -14.31 -14.99
CA VAL A 86 -5.65 -13.79 -15.67
C VAL A 86 -5.93 -12.35 -15.24
N PHE A 87 -5.75 -12.01 -13.97
CA PHE A 87 -5.88 -10.65 -13.46
C PHE A 87 -4.93 -9.68 -14.17
N LEU A 88 -3.64 -10.03 -14.24
CA LEU A 88 -2.64 -9.21 -14.94
C LEU A 88 -2.94 -9.11 -16.44
N GLY A 89 -3.30 -10.22 -17.09
CA GLY A 89 -3.63 -10.24 -18.52
C GLY A 89 -4.82 -9.33 -18.86
N ARG A 90 -5.85 -9.30 -18.01
CA ARG A 90 -7.04 -8.45 -18.17
C ARG A 90 -6.74 -6.95 -18.13
N LEU A 91 -5.75 -6.55 -17.34
CA LEU A 91 -5.44 -5.15 -17.07
C LEU A 91 -4.24 -4.64 -17.89
N ALA A 92 -3.51 -5.55 -18.53
CA ALA A 92 -2.29 -5.26 -19.28
C ALA A 92 -2.45 -4.17 -20.35
N GLU A 93 -3.57 -4.15 -21.08
CA GLU A 93 -3.81 -3.10 -22.09
C GLU A 93 -3.91 -1.72 -21.44
N PHE A 94 -4.68 -1.59 -20.36
CA PHE A 94 -4.83 -0.31 -19.66
C PHE A 94 -3.50 0.13 -19.05
N ASP A 95 -2.75 -0.78 -18.43
CA ASP A 95 -1.43 -0.51 -17.87
C ASP A 95 -0.44 -0.04 -18.95
N ALA A 96 -0.44 -0.69 -20.11
CA ALA A 96 0.41 -0.29 -21.22
C ALA A 96 0.10 1.13 -21.72
N GLN A 97 -1.19 1.49 -21.77
CA GLN A 97 -1.65 2.81 -22.23
C GLN A 97 -1.47 3.92 -21.19
N THR A 98 -1.35 3.57 -19.92
CA THR A 98 -1.31 4.51 -18.79
C THR A 98 -0.01 4.49 -18.00
N LYS A 99 0.98 3.69 -18.39
CA LYS A 99 2.29 3.60 -17.73
C LYS A 99 2.87 4.97 -17.36
N GLY A 100 3.13 5.17 -16.07
CA GLY A 100 3.71 6.42 -15.53
C GLY A 100 2.79 7.64 -15.55
N LYS A 101 1.53 7.50 -15.97
CA LYS A 101 0.52 8.57 -15.95
C LYS A 101 -0.17 8.67 -14.61
N ARG A 102 -0.67 9.87 -14.31
CA ARG A 102 -1.59 10.16 -13.20
C ARG A 102 -3.01 10.31 -13.73
N ARG A 103 -4.02 10.29 -12.84
CA ARG A 103 -5.44 10.50 -13.24
C ARG A 103 -5.65 11.81 -14.02
N LYS A 104 -5.00 12.90 -13.61
CA LYS A 104 -5.03 14.18 -14.35
C LYS A 104 -4.50 14.08 -15.78
N ASP A 105 -3.61 13.14 -16.08
CA ASP A 105 -2.94 12.98 -17.37
C ASP A 105 -3.70 12.05 -18.34
N LEU A 106 -4.79 11.43 -17.87
CA LEU A 106 -5.59 10.52 -18.69
C LEU A 106 -6.42 11.28 -19.74
N SER A 107 -6.51 10.69 -20.94
CA SER A 107 -7.45 11.17 -21.96
C SER A 107 -8.90 10.92 -21.55
N PRO A 108 -9.90 11.60 -22.15
CA PRO A 108 -11.31 11.34 -21.85
C PRO A 108 -11.72 9.87 -22.01
N ALA A 109 -11.22 9.20 -23.05
CA ALA A 109 -11.48 7.77 -23.28
C ALA A 109 -10.86 6.89 -22.18
N GLN A 110 -9.64 7.21 -21.75
CA GLN A 110 -8.97 6.50 -20.66
C GLN A 110 -9.68 6.71 -19.32
N LYS A 111 -10.19 7.92 -19.05
CA LYS A 111 -10.99 8.21 -17.85
C LYS A 111 -12.30 7.42 -17.86
N ALA A 112 -13.00 7.36 -18.98
CA ALA A 112 -14.23 6.58 -19.10
C ALA A 112 -13.99 5.07 -18.90
N ASP A 113 -12.89 4.51 -19.46
CA ASP A 113 -12.53 3.11 -19.22
C ASP A 113 -12.15 2.87 -17.75
N LEU A 114 -11.35 3.76 -17.16
CA LEU A 114 -10.98 3.72 -15.75
C LEU A 114 -12.23 3.69 -14.84
N GLU A 115 -13.15 4.64 -15.02
CA GLU A 115 -14.38 4.74 -14.23
C GLU A 115 -15.22 3.45 -14.31
N LYS A 116 -15.33 2.86 -15.51
CA LYS A 116 -16.03 1.58 -15.70
C LYS A 116 -15.33 0.43 -14.98
N ARG A 117 -14.00 0.39 -14.99
CA ARG A 117 -13.21 -0.66 -14.31
C ARG A 117 -13.29 -0.54 -12.80
N GLU A 118 -13.19 0.68 -12.27
CA GLU A 118 -13.21 0.91 -10.82
C GLU A 118 -14.58 0.67 -10.18
N GLN A 119 -15.64 0.51 -10.96
CA GLN A 119 -16.95 0.06 -10.49
C GLN A 119 -17.06 -1.46 -10.34
N GLN A 120 -16.10 -2.23 -10.88
CA GLN A 120 -16.19 -3.68 -10.93
C GLN A 120 -15.82 -4.30 -9.58
N LEU A 121 -16.57 -5.34 -9.22
CA LEU A 121 -16.19 -6.29 -8.20
C LEU A 121 -15.50 -7.47 -8.88
N VAL A 122 -14.36 -7.86 -8.33
CA VAL A 122 -13.62 -9.03 -8.79
C VAL A 122 -13.19 -9.86 -7.58
N SER A 123 -12.96 -11.14 -7.83
CA SER A 123 -12.28 -12.01 -6.87
C SER A 123 -10.90 -12.38 -7.43
N LEU A 124 -9.85 -12.20 -6.63
CA LEU A 124 -8.48 -12.57 -6.96
C LEU A 124 -8.03 -13.72 -6.07
N THR A 125 -7.50 -14.77 -6.67
CA THR A 125 -6.89 -15.90 -5.98
C THR A 125 -5.36 -15.78 -6.00
N GLY A 126 -4.74 -15.92 -4.83
CA GLY A 126 -3.28 -15.91 -4.66
C GLY A 126 -2.87 -16.44 -3.28
N TYR A 127 -1.58 -16.54 -3.04
CA TYR A 127 -1.01 -16.89 -1.75
C TYR A 127 -0.70 -15.63 -0.96
N LEU A 128 -1.26 -15.50 0.24
CA LEU A 128 -0.95 -14.37 1.11
C LEU A 128 0.42 -14.62 1.77
N VAL A 129 1.43 -13.91 1.29
CA VAL A 129 2.82 -14.08 1.78
C VAL A 129 3.10 -13.08 2.89
N LEU A 130 2.77 -11.81 2.66
CA LEU A 130 3.04 -10.73 3.59
C LEU A 130 1.77 -9.92 3.84
N ALA A 131 1.52 -9.61 5.11
CA ALA A 131 0.50 -8.64 5.52
C ALA A 131 1.10 -7.61 6.49
N TYR A 132 0.63 -6.37 6.46
CA TYR A 132 1.10 -5.34 7.38
C TYR A 132 0.17 -4.13 7.47
N ALA A 133 0.27 -3.41 8.58
CA ALA A 133 -0.35 -2.11 8.75
C ALA A 133 0.27 -1.09 7.78
N GLY A 134 -0.58 -0.46 6.97
CA GLY A 134 -0.18 0.61 6.06
C GLY A 134 0.37 1.82 6.81
N PRO A 135 1.26 2.59 6.17
CA PRO A 135 1.69 3.85 6.73
C PRO A 135 0.50 4.82 6.84
N PRO A 136 0.60 5.88 7.65
CA PRO A 136 -0.39 6.95 7.67
C PRO A 136 -0.63 7.54 6.27
N GLU A 137 -1.86 7.38 5.76
CA GLU A 137 -2.24 7.84 4.42
C GLU A 137 -3.28 8.97 4.46
N SER A 138 -3.32 9.78 3.41
CA SER A 138 -4.33 10.84 3.29
C SER A 138 -5.76 10.29 3.26
N THR A 139 -5.97 9.08 2.75
CA THR A 139 -7.29 8.44 2.71
C THR A 139 -7.84 8.22 4.12
N ASN A 140 -6.96 7.94 5.09
CA ASN A 140 -7.34 7.69 6.48
C ASN A 140 -7.03 8.85 7.42
N CYS A 141 -6.96 10.07 6.86
CA CYS A 141 -6.63 11.28 7.60
C CYS A 141 -5.29 11.20 8.37
N ALA A 142 -4.33 10.43 7.85
CA ALA A 142 -3.04 10.14 8.48
C ALA A 142 -3.15 9.51 9.88
N SER A 143 -4.24 8.80 10.15
CA SER A 143 -4.39 8.04 11.39
C SER A 143 -3.41 6.87 11.44
N THR A 144 -2.83 6.63 12.62
CA THR A 144 -2.07 5.42 12.93
C THR A 144 -2.95 4.29 13.43
N ASP A 145 -4.16 4.59 13.92
CA ASP A 145 -5.05 3.60 14.53
C ASP A 145 -6.08 3.06 13.53
N PHE A 146 -6.49 3.91 12.59
CA PHE A 146 -7.37 3.58 11.48
C PHE A 146 -6.54 3.61 10.21
N HIS A 147 -5.88 2.50 9.89
CA HIS A 147 -5.02 2.38 8.73
C HIS A 147 -5.54 1.29 7.80
N ASP A 148 -5.06 1.30 6.55
CA ASP A 148 -5.30 0.19 5.65
C ASP A 148 -4.39 -0.98 6.04
N TRP A 149 -4.82 -2.22 5.81
CA TRP A 149 -3.92 -3.37 5.83
C TRP A 149 -3.48 -3.70 4.42
N HIS A 150 -2.18 -3.68 4.16
CA HIS A 150 -1.63 -4.09 2.88
C HIS A 150 -1.40 -5.59 2.90
N LEU A 151 -1.95 -6.26 1.89
CA LEU A 151 -1.80 -7.70 1.66
C LEU A 151 -1.06 -7.89 0.34
N GLU A 152 0.07 -8.60 0.39
CA GLU A 152 0.87 -8.93 -0.78
C GLU A 152 0.58 -10.38 -1.21
N LEU A 153 -0.19 -10.52 -2.30
CA LEU A 153 -0.59 -11.81 -2.85
C LEU A 153 0.35 -12.22 -3.98
N PHE A 154 0.92 -13.41 -3.87
CA PHE A 154 1.81 -14.01 -4.86
C PHE A 154 1.10 -15.12 -5.63
N ALA A 155 1.55 -15.37 -6.87
CA ALA A 155 1.02 -16.46 -7.70
C ALA A 155 1.32 -17.85 -7.12
N GLN A 156 2.47 -17.97 -6.44
CA GLN A 156 2.96 -19.18 -5.78
C GLN A 156 3.28 -18.87 -4.32
N PRO A 157 3.20 -19.86 -3.42
CA PRO A 157 3.66 -19.66 -2.06
C PRO A 157 5.18 -19.50 -2.06
N VAL A 158 5.70 -18.67 -1.15
CA VAL A 158 7.13 -18.58 -0.84
C VAL A 158 7.31 -18.78 0.66
N ASP A 159 8.44 -19.36 1.05
CA ASP A 159 8.80 -19.68 2.44
C ASP A 159 9.81 -18.70 3.05
N HIS A 160 10.06 -17.59 2.35
CA HIS A 160 10.88 -16.48 2.78
C HIS A 160 10.14 -15.14 2.56
N PRO A 161 10.53 -14.06 3.26
CA PRO A 161 10.02 -12.73 2.97
C PRO A 161 10.37 -12.30 1.53
N PRO A 162 9.63 -11.35 0.93
CA PRO A 162 9.92 -10.84 -0.41
C PRO A 162 11.38 -10.39 -0.56
N GLN A 163 12.07 -10.91 -1.58
CA GLN A 163 13.48 -10.67 -1.85
C GLN A 163 13.77 -10.42 -3.34
N VAL A 164 14.98 -9.93 -3.62
CA VAL A 164 15.43 -9.70 -4.99
C VAL A 164 15.43 -11.02 -5.78
N GLY A 165 14.81 -10.98 -6.96
CA GLY A 165 14.63 -12.13 -7.84
C GLY A 165 13.21 -12.73 -7.80
N ASP A 166 12.43 -12.45 -6.77
CA ASP A 166 11.04 -12.92 -6.70
C ASP A 166 10.15 -12.20 -7.72
N SER A 167 9.06 -12.84 -8.11
CA SER A 167 7.95 -12.11 -8.76
C SER A 167 7.40 -11.05 -7.83
N THR A 168 6.96 -9.93 -8.36
CA THR A 168 6.27 -8.92 -7.54
C THR A 168 4.84 -9.35 -7.19
N PRO A 169 4.33 -8.94 -6.02
CA PRO A 169 2.97 -9.27 -5.61
C PRO A 169 1.91 -8.44 -6.33
N LEU A 170 0.67 -8.93 -6.26
CA LEU A 170 -0.54 -8.11 -6.40
C LEU A 170 -0.90 -7.55 -5.02
N ILE A 171 -1.25 -6.26 -4.97
CA ILE A 171 -1.63 -5.58 -3.74
C ILE A 171 -3.14 -5.66 -3.55
N CYS A 172 -3.57 -6.01 -2.35
CA CYS A 172 -4.95 -5.93 -1.90
C CYS A 172 -4.99 -5.23 -0.55
N GLU A 173 -6.01 -4.41 -0.30
CA GLU A 173 -6.06 -3.57 0.90
C GLU A 173 -7.39 -3.68 1.66
N ILE A 174 -7.30 -3.96 2.96
CA ILE A 174 -8.45 -3.86 3.87
C ILE A 174 -8.47 -2.44 4.41
N THR A 175 -9.55 -1.70 4.14
CA THR A 175 -9.76 -0.35 4.70
C THR A 175 -10.41 -0.42 6.09
N PRO A 176 -10.29 0.61 6.94
CA PRO A 176 -10.95 0.61 8.23
C PRO A 176 -12.45 0.31 8.20
N ARG A 177 -13.15 0.71 7.13
CA ARG A 177 -14.60 0.48 6.93
C ARG A 177 -14.99 -0.98 6.71
N THR A 178 -14.04 -1.83 6.35
CA THR A 178 -14.28 -3.26 6.05
C THR A 178 -13.66 -4.20 7.07
N GLN A 179 -12.69 -3.71 7.84
CA GLN A 179 -11.92 -4.50 8.80
C GLN A 179 -12.80 -5.23 9.82
N SER A 180 -13.70 -4.52 10.52
CA SER A 180 -14.53 -5.13 11.57
C SER A 180 -15.40 -6.27 11.03
N ALA A 181 -15.96 -6.13 9.82
CA ALA A 181 -16.74 -7.19 9.19
C ALA A 181 -15.89 -8.43 8.86
N LEU A 182 -14.67 -8.23 8.33
CA LEU A 182 -13.73 -9.33 8.07
C LEU A 182 -13.29 -10.02 9.38
N CYS A 183 -12.97 -9.23 10.40
CA CYS A 183 -12.60 -9.75 11.72
C CYS A 183 -13.73 -10.59 12.35
N ALA A 184 -14.97 -10.08 12.31
CA ALA A 184 -16.16 -10.77 12.80
C ALA A 184 -16.48 -12.05 12.01
N SER A 185 -16.09 -12.11 10.73
CA SER A 185 -16.20 -13.33 9.90
C SER A 185 -15.12 -14.39 10.20
N GLY A 186 -14.23 -14.14 11.16
CA GLY A 186 -13.18 -15.07 11.58
C GLY A 186 -11.86 -14.95 10.82
N ILE A 187 -11.69 -13.93 9.97
CA ILE A 187 -10.41 -13.69 9.29
C ILE A 187 -9.34 -13.28 10.31
N ARG A 188 -8.18 -13.93 10.22
CA ARG A 188 -7.00 -13.67 11.06
C ARG A 188 -5.75 -13.66 10.19
N LEU A 189 -5.18 -12.47 9.95
CA LEU A 189 -4.05 -12.28 9.04
C LEU A 189 -2.83 -13.10 9.44
N GLN A 190 -2.51 -13.24 10.74
CA GLN A 190 -1.35 -14.04 11.15
C GLN A 190 -1.48 -15.51 10.75
N SER A 191 -2.70 -16.05 10.75
CA SER A 191 -2.96 -17.44 10.35
C SER A 191 -2.97 -17.66 8.83
N LEU A 192 -3.04 -16.57 8.05
CA LEU A 192 -3.16 -16.59 6.59
C LEU A 192 -1.85 -16.20 5.91
N ALA A 193 -1.10 -15.24 6.47
CA ALA A 193 0.17 -14.76 5.96
C ALA A 193 1.33 -15.60 6.48
N ALA A 194 2.39 -15.77 5.67
CA ALA A 194 3.65 -16.36 6.13
C ALA A 194 4.47 -15.39 7.00
N PHE A 195 4.37 -14.10 6.68
CA PHE A 195 5.12 -13.04 7.32
C PHE A 195 4.24 -11.84 7.63
N ILE A 196 4.60 -11.11 8.68
CA ILE A 196 4.13 -9.75 8.94
C ILE A 196 5.29 -8.78 8.81
N ARG A 197 5.06 -7.59 8.26
CA ARG A 197 6.03 -6.50 8.31
C ARG A 197 5.77 -5.65 9.56
N ALA A 198 6.79 -5.53 10.41
CA ALA A 198 6.76 -4.69 11.60
C ALA A 198 6.89 -3.19 11.26
N PRO A 199 6.56 -2.28 12.19
CA PRO A 199 6.73 -0.82 11.99
C PRO A 199 8.16 -0.36 11.73
N ASP A 200 9.16 -1.10 12.22
CA ASP A 200 10.57 -0.87 11.93
C ASP A 200 11.00 -1.40 10.54
N LEU A 201 10.01 -1.89 9.77
CA LEU A 201 10.08 -2.43 8.43
C LEU A 201 10.87 -3.75 8.35
N SER A 202 11.06 -4.44 9.48
CA SER A 202 11.55 -5.82 9.51
C SER A 202 10.42 -6.82 9.18
N TYR A 203 10.82 -8.02 8.78
CA TYR A 203 9.91 -9.14 8.54
C TYR A 203 9.90 -10.07 9.75
N GLU A 204 8.72 -10.39 10.23
CA GLU A 204 8.47 -11.32 11.33
C GLU A 204 7.73 -12.55 10.77
N PRO A 205 8.24 -13.79 10.94
CA PRO A 205 7.50 -14.98 10.56
C PRO A 205 6.28 -15.16 11.47
N THR A 206 5.14 -15.55 10.91
CA THR A 206 3.92 -15.82 11.69
C THR A 206 3.89 -17.20 12.32
N GLY A 207 4.81 -18.10 11.91
CA GLY A 207 4.77 -19.52 12.24
C GLY A 207 3.78 -20.32 11.38
N HIS A 208 3.11 -19.69 10.41
CA HIS A 208 2.22 -20.32 9.45
C HIS A 208 2.79 -20.26 8.03
N PRO A 209 2.50 -21.23 7.15
CA PRO A 209 2.81 -21.08 5.72
C PRO A 209 1.83 -20.10 5.07
N ALA A 210 2.24 -19.50 3.95
CA ALA A 210 1.37 -18.66 3.14
C ALA A 210 0.15 -19.47 2.68
N ARG A 211 -1.06 -19.00 3.02
CA ARG A 211 -2.31 -19.67 2.65
C ARG A 211 -2.80 -19.18 1.30
N LYS A 212 -3.31 -20.09 0.47
CA LYS A 212 -4.07 -19.70 -0.72
C LYS A 212 -5.43 -19.15 -0.30
N ILE A 213 -5.67 -17.91 -0.68
CA ILE A 213 -6.91 -17.20 -0.39
C ILE A 213 -7.55 -16.68 -1.67
N ARG A 214 -8.86 -16.48 -1.64
CA ARG A 214 -9.60 -15.65 -2.59
C ARG A 214 -10.02 -14.36 -1.91
N VAL A 215 -9.53 -13.24 -2.42
CA VAL A 215 -9.89 -11.89 -1.98
C VAL A 215 -10.94 -11.35 -2.94
N THR A 216 -12.05 -10.85 -2.41
CA THR A 216 -13.11 -10.21 -3.21
C THR A 216 -13.27 -8.76 -2.80
N GLY A 217 -13.29 -7.85 -3.76
CA GLY A 217 -13.45 -6.42 -3.50
C GLY A 217 -13.54 -5.62 -4.79
N ASN A 218 -13.42 -4.30 -4.66
CA ASN A 218 -13.45 -3.39 -5.80
C ASN A 218 -12.08 -3.30 -6.46
N LEU A 219 -12.07 -3.22 -7.79
CA LEU A 219 -10.88 -2.75 -8.51
C LEU A 219 -10.65 -1.28 -8.21
N LEU A 220 -9.40 -0.93 -7.96
CA LEU A 220 -8.93 0.43 -7.82
C LEU A 220 -7.61 0.58 -8.60
N TRP A 221 -7.48 1.68 -9.34
CA TRP A 221 -6.21 2.04 -9.97
C TRP A 221 -5.50 3.09 -9.13
N ASP A 222 -4.41 2.68 -8.48
CA ASP A 222 -3.62 3.57 -7.63
C ASP A 222 -2.56 4.28 -8.45
N ASP A 223 -2.96 5.42 -9.01
CA ASP A 223 -2.10 6.25 -9.84
C ASP A 223 -0.92 6.86 -9.06
N ASP A 224 -0.95 6.90 -7.72
CA ASP A 224 0.21 7.28 -6.90
C ASP A 224 1.39 6.33 -7.08
N HIS A 225 1.10 5.06 -7.38
CA HIS A 225 2.08 3.98 -7.49
C HIS A 225 2.13 3.38 -8.90
N ASN A 226 1.99 4.21 -9.93
CA ASN A 226 2.08 3.82 -11.34
C ASN A 226 3.47 4.11 -11.96
N GLY A 227 4.47 4.42 -11.13
CA GLY A 227 5.85 4.68 -11.55
C GLY A 227 6.63 3.39 -11.81
N ALA A 228 7.70 3.47 -12.60
CA ALA A 228 8.59 2.33 -12.87
C ALA A 228 9.39 1.86 -11.64
N ALA A 229 9.39 2.65 -10.57
CA ALA A 229 9.94 2.30 -9.27
C ALA A 229 8.97 1.41 -8.47
N ASP A 230 7.65 1.57 -8.67
CA ASP A 230 6.61 0.83 -7.96
C ASP A 230 6.15 -0.40 -8.74
N VAL A 231 6.05 -0.31 -10.08
CA VAL A 231 5.48 -1.34 -10.95
C VAL A 231 6.53 -2.08 -11.78
N GLY A 232 6.50 -3.41 -11.73
CA GLY A 232 7.23 -4.29 -12.64
C GLY A 232 7.11 -5.75 -12.22
N ALA A 233 7.55 -6.70 -13.04
CA ALA A 233 7.26 -8.13 -12.85
C ALA A 233 8.14 -8.86 -11.81
N THR A 234 9.31 -8.31 -11.47
CA THR A 234 10.31 -8.98 -10.63
C THR A 234 10.95 -7.97 -9.70
N ILE A 235 11.15 -8.33 -8.44
CA ILE A 235 11.87 -7.52 -7.46
C ILE A 235 13.33 -7.41 -7.88
N ARG A 236 13.83 -6.18 -8.00
CA ARG A 236 15.19 -5.87 -8.49
C ARG A 236 16.11 -5.37 -7.41
N SER A 237 15.58 -4.70 -6.39
CA SER A 237 16.36 -4.13 -5.30
C SER A 237 15.51 -3.94 -4.05
N ASN A 238 16.18 -3.71 -2.92
CA ASN A 238 15.54 -3.18 -1.72
C ASN A 238 15.84 -1.69 -1.63
N ALA A 239 14.80 -0.89 -1.43
CA ALA A 239 14.92 0.54 -1.21
C ALA A 239 15.59 0.84 0.15
N PRO A 240 16.12 2.07 0.37
CA PRO A 240 16.66 2.48 1.66
C PRO A 240 15.64 2.42 2.81
N ASN A 241 14.34 2.48 2.51
CA ASN A 241 13.25 2.28 3.45
C ASN A 241 12.87 0.78 3.61
N LYS A 242 13.71 -0.16 3.16
CA LYS A 242 13.52 -1.62 3.24
C LYS A 242 12.33 -2.20 2.45
N TYR A 243 11.54 -1.38 1.76
CA TYR A 243 10.56 -1.89 0.80
C TYR A 243 11.28 -2.48 -0.41
N HIS A 244 10.77 -3.59 -0.95
CA HIS A 244 11.28 -4.13 -2.20
C HIS A 244 10.80 -3.29 -3.39
N ASN A 245 11.62 -3.23 -4.44
CA ASN A 245 11.39 -2.43 -5.64
C ASN A 245 11.62 -3.26 -6.92
N PRO A 246 10.66 -3.30 -7.87
CA PRO A 246 9.31 -2.75 -7.78
C PRO A 246 8.49 -3.40 -6.66
N TRP A 247 7.61 -2.64 -6.05
CA TRP A 247 6.77 -3.10 -4.93
C TRP A 247 5.63 -4.00 -5.41
N ARG A 248 5.08 -3.74 -6.59
CA ARG A 248 3.85 -4.36 -7.11
C ARG A 248 3.94 -4.73 -8.59
N ALA A 249 3.14 -5.71 -9.01
CA ALA A 249 3.10 -6.20 -10.40
C ALA A 249 2.35 -5.25 -11.36
N THR A 250 1.40 -4.48 -10.84
CA THR A 250 0.55 -3.53 -11.57
C THR A 250 0.15 -2.38 -10.63
N ALA A 251 -0.28 -1.24 -11.19
CA ALA A 251 -0.87 -0.14 -10.43
C ALA A 251 -2.31 -0.43 -9.96
N TRP A 252 -2.91 -1.52 -10.43
CA TRP A 252 -4.21 -1.97 -9.95
C TRP A 252 -4.12 -2.76 -8.65
N GLU A 253 -5.10 -2.54 -7.78
CA GLU A 253 -5.26 -3.24 -6.51
C GLU A 253 -6.73 -3.64 -6.30
N ILE A 254 -6.95 -4.57 -5.36
CA ILE A 254 -8.29 -4.76 -4.79
C ILE A 254 -8.40 -3.89 -3.55
N HIS A 255 -9.14 -2.79 -3.65
CA HIS A 255 -9.37 -1.85 -2.56
C HIS A 255 -10.76 -1.19 -2.69
N PRO A 256 -11.63 -1.30 -1.68
CA PRO A 256 -11.46 -2.08 -0.46
C PRO A 256 -11.78 -3.56 -0.66
N ILE A 257 -11.17 -4.42 0.16
CA ILE A 257 -11.55 -5.83 0.28
C ILE A 257 -12.89 -5.94 1.02
N ALA A 258 -13.86 -6.65 0.44
CA ALA A 258 -15.16 -6.94 1.04
C ALA A 258 -15.26 -8.36 1.63
N LYS A 259 -14.49 -9.33 1.12
CA LYS A 259 -14.49 -10.73 1.60
C LYS A 259 -13.14 -11.39 1.37
N ILE A 260 -12.74 -12.26 2.30
CA ILE A 260 -11.61 -13.18 2.14
C ILE A 260 -12.13 -14.61 2.35
N GLU A 261 -11.73 -15.52 1.47
CA GLU A 261 -12.02 -16.95 1.57
C GLU A 261 -10.70 -17.73 1.60
N VAL A 262 -10.59 -18.70 2.49
CA VAL A 262 -9.44 -19.61 2.53
C VAL A 262 -9.73 -20.80 1.62
N LEU A 263 -8.86 -21.06 0.65
CA LEU A 263 -9.10 -22.09 -0.38
C LEU A 263 -8.40 -23.41 -0.08
N ASP A 264 -7.30 -23.37 0.66
CA ASP A 264 -6.60 -24.59 1.06
C ASP A 264 -7.28 -25.21 2.29
N PRO A 265 -7.41 -26.56 2.36
CA PRO A 265 -7.94 -27.22 3.54
C PRO A 265 -7.16 -26.79 4.78
N ALA A 266 -7.84 -26.66 5.92
CA ALA A 266 -7.19 -26.35 7.18
C ALA A 266 -6.06 -27.37 7.42
N LEU A 267 -4.85 -26.88 7.68
CA LEU A 267 -3.81 -27.76 8.23
C LEU A 267 -4.40 -28.38 9.50
N PRO A 268 -4.23 -29.71 9.71
CA PRO A 268 -4.64 -30.31 10.96
C PRO A 268 -4.00 -29.52 12.09
N THR A 269 -4.81 -28.98 12.99
CA THR A 269 -4.31 -28.34 14.20
C THR A 269 -3.46 -29.37 14.93
N ALA A 270 -2.18 -29.06 15.15
CA ALA A 270 -1.38 -29.85 16.07
C ALA A 270 -2.13 -29.89 17.41
N PRO A 271 -2.29 -31.07 18.04
CA PRO A 271 -2.92 -31.14 19.34
C PRO A 271 -2.19 -30.20 20.30
N ALA A 272 -2.96 -29.40 21.05
CA ALA A 272 -2.41 -28.55 22.09
C ALA A 272 -1.54 -29.40 23.03
N ALA A 273 -0.27 -29.00 23.18
CA ALA A 273 0.66 -29.60 24.13
C ALA A 273 0.35 -29.13 25.56
#